data_AF-A0A7J7Q854-F1
#
_entry.id   AF-A0A7J7Q854-F1
#
_cell.length_a   1.000
_cell.length_b   1.000
_cell.length_c   1.000
_cell.angle_alpha   90.00
_cell.angle_beta   90.00
_cell.angle_gamma   90.00
#
_symmetry.space_group_name_H-M   'P 1'
#
loop_
_entity.id
_entity.type
_entity.pdbx_description
1 polymer ?
#
loop_
_entity_poly.entity_id
_entity_poly.type
_entity_poly.pdbx_seq_one_letter_code
_entity_poly.pdbx_strand_id
1 'polypeptide(L)'
;MVAGTGKAGQTEVLIDNLPGMPDGVDAAADGGFWVSLVAPAPPFNSLLLTKMLSNPLVRALYARLKPGLKAWGAVVKVDGADGRVLDFLTDPTGRHVSAVSAVTEHVTEDVDGGSRRRLYLGNLVGDYVSYVDLGPSDAAAAAADESPRAASDGEGQGQQEL
;
A
#
# COMPACT_ATOMS: atom_id res chain seq x y z
N MET A 1 -8.59 28.05 1.11
CA MET A 1 -8.91 27.92 -0.33
C MET A 1 -7.60 27.63 -1.02
N VAL A 2 -7.23 26.35 -1.19
CA VAL A 2 -5.97 25.98 -1.88
C VAL A 2 -6.26 26.08 -3.37
N ALA A 3 -5.60 27.03 -4.03
CA ALA A 3 -5.66 27.19 -5.47
C ALA A 3 -5.12 25.93 -6.13
N GLY A 4 -5.97 25.23 -6.90
CA GLY A 4 -5.52 24.15 -7.76
C GLY A 4 -4.48 24.72 -8.73
N THR A 5 -3.24 24.30 -8.58
CA THR A 5 -2.13 24.61 -9.49
C THR A 5 -2.55 24.27 -10.92
N GLY A 6 -2.20 25.09 -11.92
CA GLY A 6 -2.66 25.04 -13.32
C GLY A 6 -2.33 23.78 -14.15
N LYS A 7 -2.34 22.60 -13.54
CA LYS A 7 -2.14 21.28 -14.13
C LYS A 7 -3.46 20.51 -14.32
N ALA A 8 -4.62 21.11 -14.04
CA ALA A 8 -5.91 20.46 -14.27
C ALA A 8 -6.04 20.00 -15.74
N GLY A 9 -6.36 18.71 -15.95
CA GLY A 9 -6.43 18.10 -17.28
C GLY A 9 -5.11 17.58 -17.84
N GLN A 10 -3.99 17.71 -17.11
CA GLN A 10 -2.72 17.05 -17.45
C GLN A 10 -2.61 15.72 -16.70
N THR A 11 -1.88 14.77 -17.29
CA THR A 11 -1.55 13.49 -16.67
C THR A 11 -0.04 13.38 -16.54
N GLU A 12 0.43 13.00 -15.36
CA GLU A 12 1.82 12.67 -15.08
C GLU A 12 1.90 11.25 -14.52
N VAL A 13 2.99 10.54 -14.83
CA VAL A 13 3.23 9.21 -14.27
C VAL A 13 3.86 9.41 -12.90
N LEU A 14 3.13 8.99 -11.85
CA LEU A 14 3.64 9.00 -10.48
C LEU A 14 4.63 7.86 -10.26
N ILE A 15 4.24 6.64 -10.63
CA ILE A 15 5.06 5.44 -10.52
C ILE A 15 4.86 4.56 -11.77
N ASP A 16 5.94 3.94 -12.23
CA ASP A 16 5.94 2.96 -13.32
C ASP A 16 6.49 1.61 -12.82
N ASN A 17 6.36 0.57 -13.64
CA ASN A 17 6.90 -0.77 -13.38
C ASN A 17 6.44 -1.37 -12.04
N LEU A 18 5.16 -1.20 -11.71
CA LEU A 18 4.53 -1.82 -10.56
C LEU A 18 4.65 -3.35 -10.62
N PRO A 19 4.81 -4.03 -9.47
CA PRO A 19 4.93 -5.49 -9.42
C PRO A 19 3.61 -6.22 -9.71
N GLY A 20 2.52 -5.47 -9.93
CA GLY A 20 1.18 -5.97 -10.16
C GLY A 20 0.32 -4.99 -10.94
N MET A 21 -0.88 -5.45 -11.32
CA MET A 21 -1.88 -4.63 -11.99
C MET A 21 -2.58 -3.72 -10.98
N PRO A 22 -2.46 -2.39 -11.11
CA PRO A 22 -3.12 -1.45 -10.19
C PRO A 22 -4.63 -1.46 -10.41
N ASP A 23 -5.38 -1.24 -9.33
CA ASP A 23 -6.85 -1.06 -9.38
C ASP A 23 -7.27 0.21 -8.63
N GLY A 24 -7.12 0.22 -7.30
CA GLY A 24 -7.47 1.33 -6.43
C GLY A 24 -6.26 2.13 -5.95
N VAL A 25 -6.49 3.39 -5.61
CA VAL A 25 -5.52 4.29 -4.98
C VAL A 25 -6.20 5.11 -3.90
N ASP A 26 -5.53 5.33 -2.77
CA ASP A 26 -6.00 6.19 -1.69
C ASP A 26 -4.83 6.96 -1.06
N ALA A 27 -5.15 8.10 -0.45
CA ALA A 27 -4.13 8.92 0.22
C ALA A 27 -3.66 8.23 1.51
N ALA A 28 -2.34 8.19 1.72
CA ALA A 28 -1.76 7.79 3.00
C ALA A 28 -1.76 8.99 3.97
N ALA A 29 -1.78 8.72 5.27
CA ALA A 29 -1.86 9.78 6.29
C ALA A 29 -0.63 10.72 6.31
N ASP A 30 0.49 10.28 5.74
CA ASP A 30 1.78 11.00 5.71
C ASP A 30 2.08 11.66 4.36
N GLY A 31 1.08 11.82 3.51
CA GLY A 31 1.22 12.52 2.22
C GLY A 31 1.71 11.63 1.06
N GLY A 32 1.86 10.33 1.28
CA GLY A 32 2.02 9.33 0.23
C GLY A 32 0.68 8.81 -0.32
N PHE A 33 0.76 7.73 -1.10
CA PHE A 33 -0.41 7.01 -1.61
C PHE A 33 -0.28 5.51 -1.36
N TRP A 34 -1.40 4.87 -1.03
CA TRP A 34 -1.55 3.43 -1.10
C TRP A 34 -2.16 3.05 -2.44
N VAL A 35 -1.59 2.06 -3.12
CA VAL A 35 -2.10 1.53 -4.38
C VAL A 35 -2.39 0.04 -4.20
N SER A 36 -3.60 -0.39 -4.52
CA SER A 36 -4.00 -1.80 -4.47
C SER A 36 -3.68 -2.52 -5.77
N LEU A 37 -3.27 -3.78 -5.66
CA LEU A 37 -2.90 -4.63 -6.79
C LEU A 37 -3.81 -5.87 -6.85
N VAL A 38 -4.54 -6.03 -7.94
CA VAL A 38 -5.50 -7.13 -8.13
C VAL A 38 -4.87 -8.42 -8.63
N ALA A 39 -3.71 -8.34 -9.27
CA ALA A 39 -2.99 -9.47 -9.82
C ALA A 39 -1.50 -9.16 -9.93
N PRO A 40 -0.61 -10.16 -9.82
CA PRO A 40 0.80 -9.96 -10.09
C PRO A 40 1.03 -9.60 -11.56
N ALA A 41 2.13 -8.89 -11.83
CA ALA A 41 2.50 -8.56 -13.19
C ALA A 41 2.68 -9.86 -14.01
N PRO A 42 2.21 -9.90 -15.28
CA PRO A 42 2.39 -11.07 -16.11
C PRO A 42 3.90 -11.38 -16.27
N PRO A 43 4.29 -12.67 -16.35
CA PRO A 43 5.70 -13.06 -16.47
C PRO A 43 6.32 -12.70 -17.83
N PHE A 44 5.51 -12.21 -18.76
CA PHE A 44 5.92 -11.80 -20.10
C PHE A 44 5.83 -10.28 -20.18
N ASN A 45 6.70 -9.67 -21.00
CA ASN A 45 6.66 -8.24 -21.27
C ASN A 45 5.23 -7.79 -21.64
N SER A 46 4.70 -6.80 -20.93
CA SER A 46 3.36 -6.23 -21.15
C SER A 46 3.11 -5.92 -22.63
N LEU A 47 4.12 -5.41 -23.35
CA LEU A 47 4.05 -5.11 -24.78
C LEU A 47 3.76 -6.35 -25.64
N LEU A 48 4.32 -7.50 -25.28
CA LEU A 48 4.08 -8.76 -25.98
C LEU A 48 2.64 -9.22 -25.78
N LEU A 49 2.12 -9.10 -24.55
CA LEU A 49 0.74 -9.43 -24.23
C LEU A 49 -0.24 -8.52 -24.99
N THR A 50 0.02 -7.21 -25.03
CA THR A 50 -0.76 -6.24 -25.81
C THR A 50 -0.78 -6.59 -27.29
N LYS A 51 0.38 -6.95 -27.87
CA LYS A 51 0.49 -7.37 -29.27
C LYS A 51 -0.22 -8.70 -29.55
N MET A 52 -0.24 -9.62 -28.59
CA MET A 52 -0.97 -10.89 -28.75
C MET A 52 -2.49 -10.65 -28.73
N LEU A 53 -2.96 -9.80 -27.82
CA LEU A 53 -4.38 -9.47 -27.63
C LEU A 53 -4.94 -8.52 -28.69
N SER A 54 -4.09 -7.90 -29.53
CA SER A 54 -4.55 -7.12 -30.68
C SER A 54 -5.16 -8.02 -31.77
N ASN A 55 -4.80 -9.31 -31.81
CA ASN A 55 -5.42 -10.27 -32.71
C ASN A 55 -6.80 -10.70 -32.16
N PRO A 56 -7.90 -10.49 -32.90
CA PRO A 56 -9.25 -10.79 -32.42
C PRO A 56 -9.48 -12.28 -32.12
N LEU A 57 -8.83 -13.19 -32.85
CA LEU A 57 -8.93 -14.63 -32.61
C LEU A 57 -8.25 -15.03 -31.29
N VAL A 58 -7.05 -14.50 -31.05
CA VAL A 58 -6.31 -14.72 -29.81
C VAL A 58 -7.08 -14.14 -28.62
N ARG A 59 -7.62 -12.92 -28.77
CA ARG A 59 -8.46 -12.29 -27.74
C ARG A 59 -9.72 -13.11 -27.47
N ALA A 60 -10.40 -13.61 -28.50
CA ALA A 60 -11.59 -14.45 -28.34
C ALA A 60 -11.25 -15.78 -27.63
N LEU A 61 -10.12 -16.40 -27.98
CA LEU A 61 -9.64 -17.60 -27.31
C LEU A 61 -9.30 -17.32 -25.85
N TYR A 62 -8.59 -16.23 -25.56
CA TYR A 62 -8.25 -15.81 -24.19
C TYR A 62 -9.51 -15.56 -23.35
N ALA A 63 -10.49 -14.84 -23.90
CA ALA A 63 -11.77 -14.59 -23.26
C ALA A 63 -12.59 -15.87 -23.02
N ARG A 64 -12.43 -16.89 -23.88
CA ARG A 64 -13.07 -18.20 -23.71
C ARG A 64 -12.35 -19.08 -22.68
N LEU A 65 -11.02 -18.99 -22.61
CA LEU A 65 -10.21 -19.73 -21.63
C LEU A 65 -10.39 -19.18 -20.21
N LYS A 66 -10.70 -17.88 -20.06
CA LYS A 66 -10.87 -17.19 -18.77
C LYS A 66 -9.80 -17.64 -17.75
N PRO A 67 -8.51 -17.42 -18.03
CA PRO A 67 -7.46 -17.80 -17.10
C PRO A 67 -7.78 -17.21 -15.73
N GLY A 68 -7.82 -18.07 -14.72
CA GLY A 68 -8.17 -17.67 -13.36
C GLY A 68 -7.19 -16.62 -12.82
N LEU A 69 -7.70 -15.70 -12.03
CA LEU A 69 -6.85 -14.83 -11.22
C LEU A 69 -6.07 -15.69 -10.23
N LYS A 70 -4.75 -15.50 -10.18
CA LYS A 70 -3.92 -16.13 -9.17
C LYS A 70 -4.34 -15.57 -7.81
N ALA A 71 -4.56 -16.45 -6.83
CA ALA A 71 -4.74 -16.05 -5.45
C ALA A 71 -3.48 -15.33 -4.97
N TRP A 72 -3.61 -14.02 -4.78
CA TRP A 72 -2.51 -13.11 -4.46
C TRP A 72 -3.08 -11.80 -3.97
N GLY A 73 -2.61 -11.33 -2.82
CA GLY A 73 -2.93 -10.00 -2.30
C GLY A 73 -1.68 -9.15 -2.29
N ALA A 74 -1.78 -7.89 -2.73
CA ALA A 74 -0.74 -6.92 -2.48
C ALA A 74 -1.24 -5.48 -2.50
N VAL A 75 -0.55 -4.64 -1.74
CA VAL A 75 -0.64 -3.19 -1.77
C VAL A 75 0.75 -2.60 -1.74
N VAL A 76 0.94 -1.47 -2.40
CA VAL A 76 2.19 -0.73 -2.39
C VAL A 76 1.96 0.67 -1.86
N LYS A 77 2.84 1.15 -0.99
CA LYS A 77 2.89 2.54 -0.57
C LYS A 77 3.91 3.26 -1.42
N VAL A 78 3.55 4.43 -1.93
CA VAL A 78 4.43 5.29 -2.72
C VAL A 78 4.48 6.68 -2.11
N ASP A 79 5.65 7.32 -2.22
CA ASP A 79 5.84 8.71 -1.89
C ASP A 79 5.03 9.62 -2.83
N GLY A 80 4.41 10.66 -2.29
CA GLY A 80 3.55 11.55 -3.07
C GLY A 80 4.31 12.58 -3.91
N ALA A 81 5.58 12.86 -3.60
CA ALA A 81 6.39 13.86 -4.30
C ALA A 81 7.15 13.27 -5.48
N ASP A 82 7.69 12.04 -5.35
CA ASP A 82 8.51 11.43 -6.39
C ASP A 82 8.15 9.99 -6.76
N GLY A 83 7.09 9.43 -6.15
CA GLY A 83 6.59 8.10 -6.49
C GLY A 83 7.51 6.95 -6.07
N ARG A 84 8.52 7.20 -5.22
CA ARG A 84 9.35 6.13 -4.66
C ARG A 84 8.50 5.15 -3.86
N VAL A 85 8.75 3.86 -4.03
CA VAL A 85 8.11 2.82 -3.20
C VAL A 85 8.63 2.94 -1.76
N LEU A 86 7.71 3.18 -0.83
CA LEU A 86 7.99 3.28 0.60
C LEU A 86 7.73 1.96 1.32
N ASP A 87 6.72 1.20 0.88
CA ASP A 87 6.37 -0.07 1.48
C ASP A 87 5.67 -0.98 0.46
N PHE A 88 5.75 -2.30 0.67
CA PHE A 88 5.10 -3.29 -0.16
C PHE A 88 4.61 -4.47 0.69
N LEU A 89 3.30 -4.49 0.94
CA LEU A 89 2.66 -5.52 1.73
C LEU A 89 2.05 -6.56 0.79
N THR A 90 2.34 -7.84 1.02
CA THR A 90 1.83 -8.92 0.18
C THR A 90 1.36 -10.12 0.99
N ASP A 91 0.28 -10.75 0.52
CA ASP A 91 -0.10 -12.12 0.81
C ASP A 91 0.16 -12.97 -0.44
N PRO A 92 1.33 -13.65 -0.53
CA PRO A 92 1.69 -14.48 -1.68
C PRO A 92 0.74 -15.66 -1.90
N THR A 93 0.01 -16.08 -0.85
CA THR A 93 -0.91 -17.21 -0.86
C THR A 93 -2.34 -16.80 -1.17
N GLY A 94 -2.67 -15.53 -1.01
CA GLY A 94 -4.04 -14.99 -1.13
C GLY A 94 -5.01 -15.55 -0.08
N ARG A 95 -4.53 -16.10 1.03
CA ARG A 95 -5.37 -16.77 2.04
C ARG A 95 -6.13 -15.80 2.92
N HIS A 96 -5.48 -14.70 3.30
CA HIS A 96 -6.07 -13.65 4.12
C HIS A 96 -6.66 -12.56 3.25
N VAL A 97 -6.04 -12.24 2.11
CA VAL A 97 -6.60 -11.28 1.16
C VAL A 97 -6.14 -11.63 -0.24
N SER A 98 -7.06 -11.63 -1.20
CA SER A 98 -6.75 -11.93 -2.59
C SER A 98 -7.40 -10.90 -3.51
N ALA A 99 -6.71 -10.57 -4.60
CA ALA A 99 -7.14 -9.59 -5.60
C ALA A 99 -7.63 -8.30 -4.93
N VAL A 100 -6.69 -7.58 -4.29
CA VAL A 100 -7.01 -6.37 -3.55
C VAL A 100 -7.51 -5.31 -4.52
N SER A 101 -8.80 -4.98 -4.46
CA SER A 101 -9.42 -4.01 -5.39
C SER A 101 -9.43 -2.60 -4.83
N ALA A 102 -9.48 -2.47 -3.50
CA ALA A 102 -9.47 -1.18 -2.82
C ALA A 102 -8.54 -1.24 -1.61
N VAL A 103 -7.98 -0.10 -1.25
CA VAL A 103 -7.16 0.09 -0.07
C VAL A 103 -7.52 1.44 0.55
N THR A 104 -7.68 1.47 1.88
CA THR A 104 -7.92 2.71 2.60
C THR A 104 -7.22 2.70 3.93
N GLU A 105 -6.43 3.75 4.18
CA GLU A 105 -5.83 3.98 5.49
C GLU A 105 -6.79 4.78 6.37
N HIS A 106 -6.99 4.32 7.60
CA HIS A 106 -7.82 5.02 8.58
C HIS A 106 -7.03 5.23 9.87
N VAL A 107 -7.06 6.47 10.37
CA VAL A 107 -6.49 6.84 11.66
C VAL A 107 -7.62 7.01 12.66
N THR A 108 -7.59 6.24 13.75
CA THR A 108 -8.54 6.38 14.86
C THR A 108 -7.81 6.84 16.11
N GLU A 109 -8.42 7.76 16.86
CA GLU A 109 -7.97 8.09 18.21
C GLU A 109 -8.36 6.98 19.18
N ASP A 110 -7.41 6.58 20.02
CA ASP A 110 -7.65 5.66 21.13
C ASP A 110 -8.23 6.40 22.34
N VAL A 111 -8.95 5.67 23.18
CA VAL A 111 -9.55 6.19 24.43
C VAL A 111 -8.49 6.79 25.36
N ASP A 112 -7.28 6.24 25.34
CA ASP A 112 -6.15 6.68 26.16
C ASP A 112 -5.36 7.86 25.55
N GLY A 113 -5.86 8.48 24.47
CA GLY A 113 -5.21 9.61 23.79
C GLY A 113 -4.13 9.22 22.78
N GLY A 114 -3.94 7.91 22.54
CA GLY A 114 -3.11 7.41 21.44
C GLY A 114 -3.79 7.53 20.08
N SER A 115 -3.10 7.17 19.01
CA SER A 115 -3.70 7.01 17.68
C SER A 115 -3.28 5.69 17.06
N ARG A 116 -4.25 4.97 16.47
CA ARG A 116 -4.02 3.73 15.73
C ARG A 116 -4.26 3.95 14.25
N ARG A 117 -3.39 3.35 13.44
CA ARG A 117 -3.53 3.35 11.98
C ARG A 117 -3.88 1.94 11.52
N ARG A 118 -4.94 1.83 10.72
CA ARG A 118 -5.36 0.58 10.09
C ARG A 118 -5.46 0.77 8.59
N LEU A 119 -4.92 -0.20 7.87
CA LEU A 119 -5.06 -0.30 6.42
C LEU A 119 -6.14 -1.33 6.10
N TYR A 120 -7.30 -0.87 5.64
CA TYR A 120 -8.38 -1.73 5.19
C TYR A 120 -8.17 -2.14 3.74
N LEU A 121 -8.42 -3.41 3.44
CA LEU A 121 -8.20 -4.03 2.14
C LEU A 121 -9.51 -4.62 1.61
N GLY A 122 -9.91 -4.19 0.42
CA GLY A 122 -11.05 -4.72 -0.31
C GLY A 122 -10.70 -6.05 -0.97
N ASN A 123 -11.37 -7.13 -0.54
CA ASN A 123 -11.16 -8.47 -1.07
C ASN A 123 -12.17 -8.75 -2.18
N LEU A 124 -11.70 -9.02 -3.40
CA LEU A 124 -12.59 -9.28 -4.54
C LEU A 124 -13.14 -10.72 -4.56
N VAL A 125 -12.49 -11.64 -3.85
CA VAL A 125 -12.81 -13.07 -3.87
C VAL A 125 -13.52 -13.52 -2.59
N GLY A 126 -13.12 -12.96 -1.45
CA GLY A 126 -13.71 -13.24 -0.14
C GLY A 126 -14.93 -12.37 0.16
N ASP A 127 -15.75 -12.82 1.10
CA ASP A 127 -16.96 -12.16 1.61
C ASP A 127 -16.71 -11.38 2.92
N TYR A 128 -15.45 -11.02 3.16
CA TYR A 128 -14.99 -10.35 4.37
C TYR A 128 -14.02 -9.20 4.06
N VAL A 129 -13.92 -8.26 5.00
CA VAL A 129 -12.96 -7.16 4.93
C VAL A 129 -11.70 -7.54 5.70
N SER A 130 -10.54 -7.35 5.08
CA SER A 130 -9.25 -7.56 5.74
C SER A 130 -8.66 -6.23 6.19
N TYR A 131 -7.87 -6.24 7.25
CA TYR A 131 -7.09 -5.07 7.64
C TYR A 131 -5.72 -5.45 8.16
N VAL A 132 -4.79 -4.49 8.08
CA VAL A 132 -3.46 -4.55 8.70
C VAL A 132 -3.34 -3.41 9.69
N ASP A 133 -2.95 -3.70 10.94
CA ASP A 133 -2.56 -2.66 11.89
C ASP A 133 -1.17 -2.14 11.50
N LEU A 134 -1.07 -0.85 11.19
CA LEU A 134 0.18 -0.18 10.80
C LEU A 134 0.95 0.36 12.03
N GLY A 135 0.42 0.14 13.23
CA GLY A 135 0.96 0.72 14.46
C GLY A 135 0.57 2.20 14.66
N PRO A 136 1.26 2.91 15.57
CA PRO A 136 1.03 4.33 15.80
C PRO A 136 1.47 5.17 14.59
N SER A 137 0.86 6.35 14.42
CA SER A 137 1.31 7.34 13.43
C SER A 137 2.72 7.83 13.76
N ASP A 138 3.55 8.10 12.76
CA ASP A 138 4.87 8.69 12.97
C ASP A 138 4.80 10.06 13.67
N ALA A 139 3.65 10.75 13.62
CA ALA A 139 3.39 11.92 14.45
C ALA A 139 3.36 11.60 15.96
N ALA A 140 2.86 10.42 16.34
CA ALA A 140 2.88 9.93 17.72
C ALA A 140 4.23 9.31 18.10
N ALA A 141 4.95 8.70 17.15
CA ALA A 141 6.31 8.22 17.36
C ALA A 141 7.29 9.38 17.58
N ALA A 142 7.14 10.49 16.85
CA ALA A 142 7.89 11.73 17.05
C ALA A 142 7.54 12.41 18.39
N ALA A 143 6.27 12.48 18.76
CA ALA A 143 5.85 13.03 20.05
C ALA A 143 6.31 12.20 21.27
N ALA A 144 6.49 10.88 21.10
CA ALA A 144 7.04 10.01 22.13
C ALA A 144 8.56 10.16 22.33
N ASP A 145 9.31 10.59 21.31
CA ASP A 145 10.76 10.87 21.39
C ASP A 145 11.08 12.27 21.95
N GLU A 146 10.09 13.18 21.97
CA GLU A 146 10.22 14.55 22.50
C GLU A 146 9.81 14.72 23.99
N SER A 147 9.47 13.64 24.71
CA SER A 147 9.35 13.73 26.18
C SER A 147 10.71 14.10 26.80
N PRO A 148 10.76 14.99 27.81
CA PRO A 148 12.02 15.62 28.19
C PRO A 148 13.00 14.55 28.68
N ARG A 149 14.15 14.43 28.00
CA ARG A 149 15.35 13.87 28.61
C ARG A 149 15.66 14.77 29.81
N ALA A 150 15.14 14.39 30.97
CA ALA A 150 15.48 15.01 32.24
C ALA A 150 17.00 14.98 32.36
N ALA A 151 17.57 16.16 32.53
CA ALA A 151 18.98 16.35 32.75
C ALA A 151 19.41 15.54 33.98
N SER A 152 20.58 14.92 33.80
CA SER A 152 21.41 14.20 34.75
C SER A 152 21.37 14.70 36.18
N ASP A 153 21.43 13.78 37.14
CA ASP A 153 22.34 13.88 38.27
C ASP A 153 22.83 12.49 38.71
N GLY A 154 24.15 12.30 38.64
CA GLY A 154 24.95 11.74 39.72
C GLY A 154 24.84 10.27 40.12
N GLU A 155 25.93 9.54 39.82
CA GLU A 155 26.56 8.51 40.65
C GLU A 155 26.03 7.06 40.64
N GLY A 156 26.98 6.12 40.56
CA GLY A 156 26.79 4.76 41.07
C GLY A 156 27.31 3.66 40.17
N GLN A 157 28.55 3.24 40.39
CA GLN A 157 29.20 2.06 39.81
C GLN A 157 28.40 0.76 40.06
N GLY A 158 28.46 -0.20 39.13
CA GLY A 158 28.02 -1.57 39.40
C GLY A 158 27.98 -2.49 38.17
N GLN A 159 28.87 -3.47 38.14
CA GLN A 159 29.02 -4.53 37.13
C GLN A 159 27.85 -5.53 37.20
N GLN A 160 27.44 -6.13 36.07
CA GLN A 160 27.52 -7.58 35.78
C GLN A 160 26.73 -8.04 34.55
N GLU A 161 27.27 -9.07 33.89
CA GLU A 161 26.77 -9.84 32.75
C GLU A 161 25.50 -10.65 33.06
N LEU A 162 24.60 -10.77 32.07
CA LEU A 162 24.29 -12.00 31.30
C LEU A 162 23.36 -11.65 30.12
#